data_AF-A0A4R1Z097-F1
#
_entry.id   AF-A0A4R1Z097-F1
#
_cell.length_a   1.000
_cell.length_b   1.000
_cell.length_c   1.000
_cell.angle_alpha   90.00
_cell.angle_beta   90.00
_cell.angle_gamma   90.00
#
_symmetry.space_group_name_H-M   'P 1'
#
loop_
_entity.id
_entity.type
_entity.pdbx_description
1 polymer ?
#
loop_
_entity_poly.entity_id
_entity_poly.type
_entity_poly.pdbx_seq_one_letter_code
_entity_poly.pdbx_strand_id
1 'polypeptide(L)'
;MACSCLTRRRFLATTAAGSVMSLSGCVGTPPALVSSSEVEAMGLRAWSELRAQQPLSRDTGFQSSAQQVSRRLLTHLGEPTGAWEVQVFSSPEINAFALPGRKIGVYEGMFRVARTPDQLAAVIGHEIGHLLAKHPEERISAEVATETGLRLIGGMLGASNVGNADVITAALGLGAQVGLLLPYSRNQELEADEFGVRAMVGAGYEGRQAITLWQQMELAGGARSPEFLATHPAPAARIGAMERLLATLPA
;
A
#
# COMPACT_ATOMS: atom_id res chain seq x y z
N MET A 1 -60.76 -52.80 23.52
CA MET A 1 -61.54 -52.20 22.42
C MET A 1 -60.56 -51.84 21.31
N ALA A 2 -60.63 -52.54 20.20
CA ALA A 2 -59.83 -52.29 19.01
C ALA A 2 -60.49 -51.22 18.15
N CYS A 3 -59.69 -50.33 17.54
CA CYS A 3 -60.05 -49.73 16.27
C CYS A 3 -58.77 -49.60 15.43
N SER A 4 -58.79 -50.32 14.31
CA SER A 4 -57.75 -50.36 13.28
C SER A 4 -57.69 -49.06 12.49
N CYS A 5 -56.50 -48.74 11.96
CA CYS A 5 -56.31 -48.60 10.51
C CYS A 5 -54.82 -48.62 10.17
N LEU A 6 -54.37 -49.73 9.60
CA LEU A 6 -53.12 -49.84 8.84
C LEU A 6 -53.41 -49.48 7.39
N THR A 7 -52.46 -48.80 6.74
CA THR A 7 -51.92 -49.03 5.38
C THR A 7 -51.54 -47.69 4.74
N ARG A 8 -50.54 -47.55 3.86
CA ARG A 8 -49.32 -48.27 3.50
C ARG A 8 -48.67 -47.36 2.44
N ARG A 9 -47.36 -47.07 2.56
CA ARG A 9 -46.46 -46.58 1.49
C ARG A 9 -46.74 -45.20 0.85
N ARG A 10 -45.80 -44.28 1.08
CA ARG A 10 -44.81 -43.79 0.09
C ARG A 10 -43.89 -42.80 0.83
N PHE A 11 -42.65 -43.21 1.11
CA PHE A 11 -41.49 -42.77 0.34
C PHE A 11 -41.39 -41.25 0.22
N LEU A 12 -40.60 -40.64 1.10
CA LEU A 12 -39.54 -39.70 0.74
C LEU A 12 -38.76 -39.37 2.01
N ALA A 13 -37.61 -40.03 2.12
CA ALA A 13 -36.52 -39.57 2.94
C ALA A 13 -36.03 -38.24 2.34
N THR A 14 -36.31 -37.13 3.01
CA THR A 14 -35.58 -35.88 2.81
C THR A 14 -34.55 -35.78 3.92
N THR A 15 -33.42 -36.44 3.69
CA THR A 15 -32.16 -36.07 4.33
C THR A 15 -31.90 -34.59 4.02
N ALA A 16 -31.98 -33.75 5.04
CA ALA A 16 -31.44 -32.39 5.00
C ALA A 16 -29.91 -32.51 4.89
N ALA A 17 -29.42 -32.66 3.66
CA ALA A 17 -28.01 -32.41 3.35
C ALA A 17 -27.82 -30.90 3.43
N GLY A 18 -27.39 -30.42 4.60
CA GLY A 18 -26.85 -29.09 4.75
C GLY A 18 -25.57 -28.99 3.94
N SER A 19 -25.69 -28.55 2.70
CA SER A 19 -24.55 -28.12 1.89
C SER A 19 -23.92 -26.92 2.58
N VAL A 20 -22.90 -27.17 3.40
CA VAL A 20 -21.91 -26.16 3.73
C VAL A 20 -21.23 -25.81 2.41
N MET A 21 -21.73 -24.77 1.74
CA MET A 21 -20.98 -24.08 0.69
C MET A 21 -19.76 -23.48 1.37
N SER A 22 -18.69 -24.27 1.43
CA SER A 22 -17.35 -23.75 1.61
C SER A 22 -17.09 -22.82 0.44
N LEU A 23 -17.31 -21.53 0.64
CA LEU A 23 -16.72 -20.51 -0.21
C LEU A 23 -15.22 -20.65 -0.02
N SER A 24 -14.58 -21.50 -0.83
CA SER A 24 -13.18 -21.33 -1.19
C SER A 24 -13.10 -19.99 -1.91
N GLY A 25 -13.07 -18.91 -1.13
CA GLY A 25 -12.73 -17.60 -1.62
C GLY A 25 -11.33 -17.72 -2.15
N CYS A 26 -11.18 -17.72 -3.48
CA CYS A 26 -9.95 -17.28 -4.07
C CYS A 26 -9.67 -15.92 -3.43
N VAL A 27 -8.59 -15.82 -2.66
CA VAL A 27 -8.01 -14.51 -2.31
C VAL A 27 -7.44 -13.98 -3.63
N GLY A 28 -8.34 -13.57 -4.52
CA GLY A 28 -8.03 -12.88 -5.74
C GLY A 28 -7.84 -11.42 -5.39
N THR A 29 -6.92 -10.77 -6.10
CA THR A 29 -6.82 -9.31 -6.12
C THR A 29 -8.22 -8.73 -6.34
N PRO A 30 -8.65 -7.74 -5.53
CA PRO A 30 -9.95 -7.11 -5.71
C PRO A 30 -10.06 -6.58 -7.15
N PRO A 31 -11.23 -6.67 -7.80
CA PRO A 31 -11.40 -6.15 -9.14
C PRO A 31 -10.97 -4.69 -9.18
N ALA A 32 -10.18 -4.30 -10.19
CA ALA A 32 -9.79 -2.90 -10.39
C ALA A 32 -11.04 -2.07 -10.68
N LEU A 33 -11.55 -1.37 -9.66
CA LEU A 33 -12.76 -0.55 -9.74
C LEU A 33 -12.46 0.86 -10.23
N VAL A 34 -11.19 1.27 -10.16
CA VAL A 34 -10.70 2.57 -10.62
C VAL A 34 -9.62 2.37 -11.68
N SER A 35 -9.58 3.26 -12.68
CA SER A 35 -8.53 3.22 -13.71
C SER A 35 -7.21 3.80 -13.21
N SER A 36 -6.08 3.31 -13.72
CA SER A 36 -4.75 3.87 -13.40
C SER A 36 -4.66 5.37 -13.73
N SER A 37 -5.35 5.85 -14.79
CA SER A 37 -5.38 7.28 -15.13
C SER A 37 -6.11 8.14 -14.10
N GLU A 38 -7.19 7.64 -13.50
CA GLU A 38 -7.91 8.35 -12.43
C GLU A 38 -7.04 8.40 -11.17
N VAL A 39 -6.39 7.30 -10.82
CA VAL A 39 -5.50 7.20 -9.66
C VAL A 39 -4.27 8.09 -9.84
N GLU A 40 -3.69 8.15 -11.05
CA GLU A 40 -2.63 9.09 -11.39
C GLU A 40 -3.09 10.55 -11.22
N ALA A 41 -4.27 10.91 -11.74
CA ALA A 41 -4.81 12.26 -11.59
C ALA A 41 -5.07 12.63 -10.12
N MET A 42 -5.42 11.66 -9.27
CA MET A 42 -5.50 11.88 -7.82
C MET A 42 -4.13 12.14 -7.20
N GLY A 43 -3.12 11.33 -7.52
CA GLY A 43 -1.76 11.51 -7.00
C GLY A 43 -1.14 12.85 -7.40
N LEU A 44 -1.37 13.32 -8.63
CA LEU A 44 -0.93 14.64 -9.09
C LEU A 44 -1.60 15.80 -8.33
N ARG A 45 -2.91 15.68 -8.02
CA ARG A 45 -3.62 16.67 -7.19
C ARG A 45 -3.09 16.69 -5.76
N ALA A 46 -2.97 15.52 -5.13
CA ALA A 46 -2.42 15.39 -3.79
C ALA A 46 -0.99 15.95 -3.69
N TRP A 47 -0.16 15.74 -4.71
CA TRP A 47 1.18 16.32 -4.78
C TRP A 47 1.17 17.85 -4.84
N SER A 48 0.28 18.43 -5.65
CA SER A 48 0.11 19.89 -5.75
C SER A 48 -0.35 20.50 -4.43
N GLU A 49 -1.31 19.88 -3.76
CA GLU A 49 -1.80 20.31 -2.44
C GLU A 49 -0.72 20.21 -1.38
N LEU A 50 0.00 19.08 -1.32
CA LEU A 50 1.08 18.89 -0.36
C LEU A 50 2.16 19.96 -0.52
N ARG A 51 2.59 20.25 -1.75
CA ARG A 51 3.59 21.31 -2.00
C ARG A 51 3.10 22.71 -1.64
N ALA A 52 1.80 22.95 -1.62
CA ALA A 52 1.24 24.23 -1.21
C ALA A 52 1.22 24.39 0.32
N GLN A 53 1.08 23.28 1.05
CA GLN A 53 0.95 23.26 2.51
C GLN A 53 2.26 22.98 3.24
N GLN A 54 3.11 22.13 2.66
CA GLN A 54 4.34 21.66 3.25
C GLN A 54 5.56 22.27 2.55
N PRO A 55 6.38 23.08 3.25
CA PRO A 55 7.58 23.65 2.65
C PRO A 55 8.59 22.57 2.28
N LEU A 56 9.32 22.79 1.18
CA LEU A 56 10.47 21.97 0.84
C LEU A 56 11.61 22.16 1.85
N SER A 57 12.41 21.11 2.04
CA SER A 57 13.63 21.19 2.83
C SER A 57 14.59 22.23 2.24
N ARG A 58 15.20 23.00 3.14
CA ARG A 58 16.28 23.95 2.79
C ARG A 58 17.66 23.30 2.80
N ASP A 59 17.74 22.05 3.27
CA ASP A 59 18.99 21.28 3.27
C ASP A 59 19.25 20.72 1.87
N THR A 60 20.23 21.31 1.18
CA THR A 60 20.61 20.89 -0.17
C THR A 60 21.29 19.52 -0.19
N GLY A 61 21.86 19.08 0.93
CA GLY A 61 22.45 17.74 1.08
C GLY A 61 21.38 16.65 1.09
N PHE A 62 20.29 16.86 1.82
CA PHE A 62 19.15 15.94 1.82
C PHE A 62 18.50 15.83 0.45
N GLN A 63 18.24 16.98 -0.19
CA GLN A 63 17.68 17.02 -1.54
C GLN A 63 18.57 16.29 -2.56
N SER A 64 19.86 16.59 -2.56
CA SER A 64 20.83 15.97 -3.46
C SER A 64 20.94 14.46 -3.22
N SER A 65 20.92 14.02 -1.96
CA SER A 65 21.00 12.59 -1.61
C SER A 65 19.78 11.83 -2.10
N ALA A 66 18.57 12.32 -1.84
CA ALA A 66 17.32 11.67 -2.28
C ALA A 66 17.25 11.60 -3.81
N GLN A 67 17.64 12.67 -4.52
CA GLN A 67 17.67 12.71 -5.98
C GLN A 67 18.69 11.73 -6.58
N GLN A 68 19.91 11.68 -6.04
CA GLN A 68 20.95 10.76 -6.51
C GLN A 68 20.54 9.30 -6.30
N VAL A 69 20.03 8.98 -5.11
CA VAL A 69 19.56 7.64 -4.78
C VAL A 69 18.44 7.20 -5.70
N SER A 70 17.40 8.03 -5.84
CA SER A 70 16.26 7.76 -6.71
C SER A 70 16.68 7.58 -8.17
N ARG A 71 17.54 8.47 -8.69
CA ARG A 71 18.03 8.36 -10.08
C ARG A 71 18.74 7.04 -10.32
N ARG A 72 19.58 6.59 -9.39
CA ARG A 72 20.32 5.33 -9.51
C ARG A 72 19.38 4.12 -9.50
N LEU A 73 18.40 4.09 -8.59
CA LEU A 73 17.36 3.06 -8.54
C LEU A 73 16.53 3.03 -9.84
N LEU A 74 16.00 4.18 -10.25
CA LEU A 74 15.16 4.30 -11.44
C LEU A 74 15.91 3.91 -12.73
N THR A 75 17.20 4.26 -12.82
CA THR A 75 18.04 3.86 -13.95
C THR A 75 18.23 2.35 -14.00
N HIS A 76 18.48 1.70 -12.86
CA HIS A 76 18.56 0.25 -12.78
C HIS A 76 17.23 -0.42 -13.18
N LEU A 77 16.11 0.17 -12.77
CA LEU A 77 14.76 -0.32 -13.08
C LEU A 77 14.32 -0.03 -14.54
N GLY A 78 15.12 0.70 -15.33
CA GLY A 78 14.76 1.10 -16.69
C GLY A 78 13.66 2.16 -16.76
N GLU A 79 13.35 2.82 -15.64
CA GLU A 79 12.36 3.89 -15.58
C GLU A 79 12.93 5.21 -16.14
N PRO A 80 12.11 6.01 -16.84
CA PRO A 80 12.53 7.31 -17.35
C PRO A 80 12.71 8.29 -16.18
N THR A 81 13.95 8.45 -15.71
CA THR A 81 14.29 9.26 -14.53
C THR A 81 13.71 10.68 -14.56
N GLY A 82 13.61 11.31 -15.74
CA GLY A 82 13.04 12.66 -15.90
C GLY A 82 11.52 12.74 -15.74
N ALA A 83 10.80 11.61 -15.75
CA ALA A 83 9.37 11.57 -15.48
C ALA A 83 9.05 11.51 -13.97
N TRP A 84 10.04 11.18 -13.13
CA TRP A 84 9.89 11.09 -11.69
C TRP A 84 10.27 12.41 -11.01
N GLU A 85 9.43 12.86 -10.09
CA GLU A 85 9.71 14.03 -9.24
C GLU A 85 10.00 13.56 -7.83
N VAL A 86 11.17 13.93 -7.31
CA VAL A 86 11.63 13.56 -5.97
C VAL A 86 11.89 14.83 -5.19
N GLN A 87 11.24 14.96 -4.04
CA GLN A 87 11.38 16.13 -3.17
C GLN A 87 11.54 15.73 -1.71
N VAL A 88 12.40 16.44 -1.01
CA VAL A 88 12.47 16.42 0.45
C VAL A 88 11.65 17.57 1.03
N PHE A 89 10.76 17.27 1.96
CA PHE A 89 9.92 18.24 2.66
C PHE A 89 10.45 18.52 4.06
N SER A 90 10.34 19.77 4.50
CA SER A 90 10.77 20.19 5.85
C SER A 90 9.76 19.76 6.90
N SER A 91 9.82 18.48 7.28
CA SER A 91 9.02 17.87 8.34
C SER A 91 9.94 17.07 9.27
N PRO A 92 9.81 17.21 10.60
CA PRO A 92 10.60 16.42 11.54
C PRO A 92 10.13 14.95 11.61
N GLU A 93 8.99 14.60 11.02
CA GLU A 93 8.47 13.24 11.03
C GLU A 93 9.37 12.27 10.25
N ILE A 94 9.49 11.04 10.75
CA ILE A 94 10.21 9.96 10.06
C ILE A 94 9.22 9.36 9.07
N ASN A 95 9.26 9.86 7.82
CA ASN A 95 8.40 9.36 6.76
C ASN A 95 9.02 9.50 5.36
N ALA A 96 8.58 8.63 4.46
CA ALA A 96 8.76 8.71 3.02
C ALA A 96 7.51 8.08 2.38
N PHE A 97 7.14 8.54 1.19
CA PHE A 97 5.96 8.05 0.50
C PHE A 97 6.11 8.21 -1.01
N ALA A 98 5.39 7.39 -1.76
CA ALA A 98 5.15 7.60 -3.17
C ALA A 98 3.67 7.82 -3.51
N LEU A 99 3.41 8.78 -4.40
CA LEU A 99 2.08 9.02 -4.95
C LEU A 99 2.02 8.62 -6.42
N PRO A 100 0.87 8.13 -6.89
CA PRO A 100 0.61 7.95 -8.31
C PRO A 100 0.98 9.19 -9.14
N GLY A 101 1.48 8.98 -10.36
CA GLY A 101 2.08 10.05 -11.16
C GLY A 101 3.57 10.28 -10.87
N ARG A 102 4.27 9.24 -10.37
CA ARG A 102 5.73 9.19 -10.20
C ARG A 102 6.27 10.29 -9.28
N LYS A 103 5.60 10.50 -8.15
CA LYS A 103 6.00 11.48 -7.14
C LYS A 103 6.53 10.76 -5.91
N ILE A 104 7.74 11.10 -5.48
CA ILE A 104 8.35 10.56 -4.26
C ILE A 104 8.60 11.74 -3.31
N GLY A 105 8.06 11.64 -2.11
CA GLY A 105 8.32 12.57 -1.01
C GLY A 105 9.12 11.89 0.08
N VAL A 106 10.08 12.62 0.64
CA VAL A 106 10.83 12.21 1.84
C VAL A 106 10.77 13.33 2.86
N TYR A 107 10.59 13.04 4.14
CA TYR A 107 10.63 14.04 5.20
C TYR A 107 12.03 14.14 5.80
N GLU A 108 12.45 15.34 6.23
CA GLU A 108 13.75 15.56 6.89
C GLU A 108 13.97 14.59 8.06
N GLY A 109 12.91 14.25 8.80
CA GLY A 109 13.00 13.29 9.89
C GLY A 109 13.51 11.92 9.48
N MET A 110 13.28 11.46 8.25
CA MET A 110 13.78 10.18 7.72
C MET A 110 15.32 10.10 7.77
N PHE A 111 16.00 11.22 7.55
CA PHE A 111 17.48 11.27 7.58
C PHE A 111 18.08 11.08 8.98
N ARG A 112 17.27 11.05 10.05
CA ARG A 112 17.72 10.69 11.41
C ARG A 112 17.94 9.19 11.58
N VAL A 113 17.22 8.38 10.80
CA VAL A 113 17.31 6.92 10.78
C VAL A 113 18.07 6.44 9.53
N ALA A 114 17.73 6.92 8.33
CA ALA A 114 18.45 6.62 7.10
C ALA A 114 19.73 7.47 6.99
N ARG A 115 20.81 7.00 7.63
CA ARG A 115 22.09 7.73 7.77
C ARG A 115 23.06 7.49 6.61
N THR A 116 22.78 6.53 5.74
CA THR A 116 23.60 6.23 4.56
C THR A 116 22.77 6.24 3.28
N PRO A 117 23.40 6.43 2.10
CA PRO A 117 22.72 6.29 0.82
C PRO A 117 22.09 4.91 0.61
N ASP A 118 22.69 3.84 1.14
CA ASP A 118 22.13 2.48 1.07
C ASP A 118 20.82 2.37 1.85
N GLN A 119 20.76 2.95 3.06
CA GLN A 119 19.55 2.96 3.87
C GLN A 119 18.47 3.83 3.20
N LEU A 120 18.84 4.99 2.67
CA LEU A 120 17.90 5.82 1.91
C LEU A 120 17.41 5.08 0.65
N ALA A 121 18.25 4.27 0.00
CA ALA A 121 17.88 3.45 -1.14
C ALA A 121 16.88 2.36 -0.77
N ALA A 122 16.97 1.80 0.44
CA ALA A 122 16.01 0.80 0.90
C ALA A 122 14.59 1.37 1.00
N VAL A 123 14.41 2.51 1.68
CA VAL A 123 13.07 3.12 1.81
C VAL A 123 12.56 3.69 0.48
N ILE A 124 13.40 4.34 -0.32
CA ILE A 124 12.98 4.85 -1.64
C ILE A 124 12.66 3.69 -2.60
N GLY A 125 13.44 2.61 -2.56
CA GLY A 125 13.19 1.40 -3.35
C GLY A 125 11.86 0.74 -2.98
N HIS A 126 11.53 0.70 -1.69
CA HIS A 126 10.24 0.25 -1.19
C HIS A 126 9.08 1.10 -1.73
N GLU A 127 9.19 2.43 -1.67
CA GLU A 127 8.17 3.35 -2.22
C GLU A 127 7.99 3.22 -3.74
N ILE A 128 9.07 3.04 -4.49
CA ILE A 128 9.00 2.75 -5.93
C ILE A 128 8.29 1.41 -6.16
N GLY A 129 8.56 0.41 -5.32
CA GLY A 129 7.91 -0.89 -5.36
C GLY A 129 6.40 -0.80 -5.24
N HIS A 130 5.88 0.01 -4.30
CA HIS A 130 4.43 0.25 -4.19
C HIS A 130 3.80 0.77 -5.49
N LEU A 131 4.45 1.74 -6.16
CA LEU A 131 3.92 2.29 -7.41
C LEU A 131 3.98 1.29 -8.57
N LEU A 132 5.10 0.59 -8.72
CA LEU A 132 5.28 -0.35 -9.83
C LEU A 132 4.42 -1.61 -9.68
N ALA A 133 4.13 -2.02 -8.44
CA ALA A 133 3.17 -3.08 -8.12
C ALA A 133 1.70 -2.60 -8.13
N LYS A 134 1.43 -1.31 -8.39
CA LYS A 134 0.08 -0.71 -8.43
C LYS A 134 -0.73 -0.87 -7.13
N HIS A 135 -0.03 -0.90 -5.99
CA HIS A 135 -0.68 -0.96 -4.68
C HIS A 135 -1.64 0.22 -4.41
N PRO A 136 -1.37 1.47 -4.86
CA PRO A 136 -2.34 2.56 -4.73
C PRO A 136 -3.67 2.27 -5.45
N GLU A 137 -3.63 1.72 -6.66
CA GLU A 137 -4.84 1.35 -7.42
C GLU A 137 -5.66 0.27 -6.71
N GLU A 138 -4.99 -0.76 -6.18
CA GLU A 138 -5.64 -1.83 -5.41
C GLU A 138 -6.30 -1.28 -4.15
N ARG A 139 -5.58 -0.41 -3.42
CA ARG A 139 -6.06 0.21 -2.19
C ARG A 139 -7.26 1.11 -2.44
N ILE A 140 -7.21 1.97 -3.45
CA ILE A 140 -8.34 2.83 -3.82
C ILE A 140 -9.52 1.98 -4.30
N SER A 141 -9.28 0.92 -5.08
CA SER A 141 -10.34 0.00 -5.51
C SER A 141 -11.01 -0.70 -4.33
N ALA A 142 -10.24 -1.14 -3.33
CA ALA A 142 -10.76 -1.77 -2.12
C ALA A 142 -11.59 -0.81 -1.28
N GLU A 143 -11.19 0.46 -1.18
CA GLU A 143 -11.96 1.49 -0.47
C GLU A 143 -13.28 1.77 -1.19
N VAL A 144 -13.25 1.98 -2.52
CA VAL A 144 -14.47 2.18 -3.33
C VAL A 144 -15.41 0.98 -3.20
N ALA A 145 -14.88 -0.25 -3.19
CA ALA A 145 -15.68 -1.45 -2.99
C ALA A 145 -16.35 -1.46 -1.61
N THR A 146 -15.62 -1.08 -0.57
CA THR A 146 -16.11 -1.04 0.82
C THR A 146 -17.21 0.01 0.98
N GLU A 147 -16.97 1.24 0.51
CA GLU A 147 -17.97 2.31 0.56
C GLU A 147 -19.22 1.97 -0.27
N THR A 148 -19.03 1.45 -1.49
CA THR A 148 -20.15 1.03 -2.35
C THR A 148 -20.94 -0.09 -1.68
N GLY A 149 -20.27 -1.08 -1.08
CA GLY A 149 -20.92 -2.15 -0.32
C GLY A 149 -21.74 -1.63 0.86
N LEU A 150 -21.17 -0.71 1.65
CA LEU A 150 -21.86 -0.06 2.76
C LEU A 150 -23.08 0.76 2.30
N ARG A 151 -22.97 1.45 1.16
CA ARG A 151 -24.07 2.24 0.58
C ARG A 151 -25.15 1.37 -0.04
N LEU A 152 -24.83 0.21 -0.59
CA LEU A 152 -25.84 -0.75 -1.06
C LEU A 152 -26.64 -1.34 0.11
N ILE A 153 -25.96 -1.67 1.22
CA ILE A 153 -26.61 -2.10 2.48
C ILE A 153 -27.49 -0.97 3.04
N GLY A 154 -26.99 0.27 3.05
CA GLY A 154 -27.75 1.45 3.50
C GLY A 154 -28.88 1.87 2.55
N GLY A 155 -28.72 1.64 1.23
CA GLY A 155 -29.72 1.92 0.20
C GLY A 155 -30.89 0.97 0.25
N MET A 156 -30.65 -0.30 0.62
CA MET A 156 -31.69 -1.27 0.96
C MET A 156 -32.50 -0.87 2.21
N LEU A 157 -31.96 0.05 3.03
CA LEU A 157 -32.63 0.70 4.17
C LEU A 157 -33.24 2.08 3.83
N GLY A 158 -33.23 2.54 2.57
CA GLY A 158 -34.09 3.66 2.13
C GLY A 158 -33.48 4.77 1.26
N ALA A 159 -32.31 4.61 0.63
CA ALA A 159 -31.72 5.65 -0.24
C ALA A 159 -31.29 5.08 -1.61
N SER A 160 -32.23 5.05 -2.55
CA SER A 160 -32.02 4.61 -3.93
C SER A 160 -31.84 5.82 -4.87
N ASN A 161 -30.65 5.95 -5.47
CA ASN A 161 -30.31 6.62 -6.75
C ASN A 161 -28.97 7.39 -6.74
N VAL A 162 -27.86 6.75 -6.39
CA VAL A 162 -26.54 7.35 -6.64
C VAL A 162 -25.77 6.42 -7.56
N GLY A 163 -25.48 6.87 -8.78
CA GLY A 163 -24.72 6.10 -9.76
C GLY A 163 -23.27 5.91 -9.31
N ASN A 164 -22.63 4.80 -9.71
CA ASN A 164 -21.26 4.47 -9.29
C ASN A 164 -20.26 5.62 -9.50
N ALA A 165 -20.41 6.42 -10.57
CA ALA A 165 -19.56 7.58 -10.84
C ALA A 165 -19.74 8.73 -9.82
N ASP A 166 -20.94 8.96 -9.32
CA ASP A 166 -21.22 9.96 -8.28
C ASP A 166 -20.75 9.50 -6.89
N VAL A 167 -20.82 8.19 -6.63
CA VAL A 167 -20.25 7.56 -5.43
C VAL A 167 -18.74 7.72 -5.41
N ILE A 168 -18.07 7.36 -6.52
CA ILE A 168 -16.63 7.51 -6.69
C ILE A 168 -16.24 8.99 -6.56
N THR A 169 -16.96 9.92 -7.21
CA THR A 169 -16.65 11.35 -7.12
C THR A 169 -16.83 11.91 -5.70
N ALA A 170 -17.83 11.45 -4.94
CA ALA A 170 -18.04 11.87 -3.55
C ALA A 170 -17.02 11.27 -2.57
N ALA A 171 -16.67 10.00 -2.72
CA ALA A 171 -15.58 9.33 -2.00
C ALA A 171 -14.24 10.07 -2.22
N LEU A 172 -14.00 10.45 -3.47
CA LEU A 172 -12.77 11.10 -3.91
C LEU A 172 -12.72 12.62 -3.64
N GLY A 173 -13.87 13.28 -3.43
CA GLY A 173 -13.96 14.74 -3.27
C GLY A 173 -13.68 15.26 -1.85
N LEU A 174 -13.82 14.41 -0.82
CA LEU A 174 -13.53 14.74 0.58
C LEU A 174 -12.46 13.83 1.22
N GLY A 175 -12.09 12.72 0.56
CA GLY A 175 -11.26 11.66 1.14
C GLY A 175 -10.04 11.23 0.29
N ALA A 176 -9.69 11.94 -0.79
CA ALA A 176 -8.55 11.56 -1.64
C ALA A 176 -7.21 11.45 -0.88
N GLN A 177 -7.02 12.28 0.17
CA GLN A 177 -5.87 12.14 1.08
C GLN A 177 -6.01 10.89 1.94
N VAL A 178 -7.21 10.58 2.46
CA VAL A 178 -7.47 9.43 3.34
C VAL A 178 -7.16 8.10 2.63
N GLY A 179 -7.62 7.91 1.38
CA GLY A 179 -7.35 6.68 0.62
C GLY A 179 -5.87 6.46 0.27
N LEU A 180 -5.08 7.54 0.19
CA LEU A 180 -3.61 7.49 0.00
C LEU A 180 -2.85 7.31 1.32
N LEU A 181 -3.49 7.59 2.46
CA LEU A 181 -2.94 7.51 3.81
C LEU A 181 -3.39 6.25 4.58
N LEU A 182 -4.29 5.43 4.02
CA LEU A 182 -4.64 4.13 4.61
C LEU A 182 -3.42 3.19 4.58
N PRO A 183 -3.24 2.37 5.64
CA PRO A 183 -2.13 1.44 5.71
C PRO A 183 -2.25 0.36 4.63
N TYR A 184 -1.13 -0.02 4.05
CA TYR A 184 -1.10 -1.14 3.11
C TYR A 184 -1.31 -2.48 3.82
N SER A 185 -1.77 -3.46 3.06
CA SER A 185 -1.87 -4.82 3.57
C SER A 185 -0.48 -5.42 3.80
N ARG A 186 -0.39 -6.42 4.69
CA ARG A 186 0.88 -7.12 4.97
C ARG A 186 1.51 -7.73 3.71
N ASN A 187 0.70 -8.20 2.77
CA ASN A 187 1.20 -8.80 1.53
C ASN A 187 1.81 -7.73 0.61
N GLN A 188 1.14 -6.58 0.48
CA GLN A 188 1.66 -5.44 -0.29
C GLN A 188 2.97 -4.91 0.30
N GLU A 189 3.08 -4.87 1.62
CA GLU A 189 4.34 -4.49 2.30
C GLU A 189 5.47 -5.48 2.03
N LEU A 190 5.19 -6.79 2.07
CA LEU A 190 6.19 -7.83 1.77
C LEU A 190 6.62 -7.80 0.30
N GLU A 191 5.70 -7.55 -0.62
CA GLU A 191 5.99 -7.39 -2.05
C GLU A 191 6.82 -6.14 -2.31
N ALA A 192 6.47 -5.00 -1.70
CA ALA A 192 7.23 -3.76 -1.82
C ALA A 192 8.63 -3.88 -1.20
N ASP A 193 8.79 -4.61 -0.09
CA ASP A 193 10.12 -4.94 0.48
C ASP A 193 10.95 -5.79 -0.45
N GLU A 194 10.38 -6.87 -0.98
CA GLU A 194 11.09 -7.76 -1.88
C GLU A 194 11.53 -6.99 -3.14
N PHE A 195 10.63 -6.20 -3.71
CA PHE A 195 10.92 -5.34 -4.84
C PHE A 195 12.04 -4.34 -4.51
N GLY A 196 11.89 -3.60 -3.41
CA GLY A 196 12.83 -2.56 -3.00
C GLY A 196 14.23 -3.11 -2.71
N VAL A 197 14.33 -4.24 -2.02
CA VAL A 197 15.60 -4.93 -1.74
C VAL A 197 16.25 -5.42 -3.02
N ARG A 198 15.51 -6.03 -3.94
CA ARG A 198 16.05 -6.45 -5.24
C ARG A 198 16.54 -5.26 -6.06
N ALA A 199 15.75 -4.18 -6.09
CA ALA A 199 16.08 -2.96 -6.83
C ALA A 199 17.35 -2.28 -6.27
N MET A 200 17.47 -2.17 -4.94
CA MET A 200 18.65 -1.56 -4.32
C MET A 200 19.90 -2.42 -4.54
N VAL A 201 19.81 -3.75 -4.40
CA VAL A 201 20.95 -4.66 -4.64
C VAL A 201 21.36 -4.61 -6.10
N GLY A 202 20.41 -4.68 -7.03
CA GLY A 202 20.70 -4.60 -8.46
C GLY A 202 21.24 -3.23 -8.90
N ALA A 203 20.88 -2.16 -8.19
CA ALA A 203 21.47 -0.83 -8.37
C ALA A 203 22.88 -0.71 -7.73
N GLY A 204 23.35 -1.71 -6.99
CA GLY A 204 24.67 -1.77 -6.35
C GLY A 204 24.74 -1.09 -4.99
N TYR A 205 23.63 -1.08 -4.24
CA TYR A 205 23.59 -0.74 -2.82
C TYR A 205 23.67 -2.00 -1.95
N GLU A 206 24.05 -1.83 -0.68
CA GLU A 206 24.16 -2.95 0.25
C GLU A 206 22.78 -3.36 0.81
N GLY A 207 22.33 -4.57 0.51
CA GLY A 207 20.97 -5.02 0.83
C GLY A 207 20.68 -5.20 2.33
N ARG A 208 21.67 -5.53 3.18
CA ARG A 208 21.46 -5.61 4.65
C ARG A 208 21.17 -4.25 5.28
N GLN A 209 21.44 -3.14 4.58
CA GLN A 209 21.04 -1.81 5.04
C GLN A 209 19.53 -1.62 5.06
N ALA A 210 18.75 -2.40 4.28
CA ALA A 210 17.31 -2.44 4.44
C ALA A 210 16.92 -2.96 5.83
N ILE A 211 17.45 -4.10 6.26
CA ILE A 211 17.20 -4.63 7.61
C ILE A 211 17.61 -3.62 8.69
N THR A 212 18.80 -3.03 8.53
CA THR A 212 19.33 -2.04 9.48
C THR A 212 18.40 -0.83 9.61
N LEU A 213 17.86 -0.33 8.50
CA LEU A 213 16.93 0.80 8.52
C LEU A 213 15.64 0.46 9.27
N TRP A 214 15.05 -0.71 9.03
CA TRP A 214 13.80 -1.11 9.70
C TRP A 214 14.01 -1.25 11.22
N GLN A 215 15.12 -1.84 11.64
CA GLN A 215 15.50 -1.90 13.05
C GLN A 215 15.69 -0.49 13.66
N GLN A 216 16.30 0.44 12.93
CA GLN A 216 16.44 1.83 13.38
C GLN A 216 15.09 2.55 13.49
N MET A 217 14.16 2.31 12.57
CA MET A 217 12.80 2.85 12.64
C MET A 217 12.03 2.31 13.86
N GLU A 218 12.13 0.99 14.13
CA GLU A 218 11.53 0.38 15.32
C GLU A 218 12.08 1.02 16.62
N LEU A 219 13.40 1.24 16.69
CA LEU A 219 14.04 1.86 17.85
C LEU A 219 13.69 3.35 18.01
N ALA A 220 13.51 4.07 16.90
CA ALA A 220 13.19 5.50 16.90
C ALA A 220 11.78 5.81 17.40
N GLY A 221 10.88 4.81 17.42
CA GLY A 221 9.48 4.99 17.84
C GLY A 221 9.28 5.25 19.34
N GLY A 222 10.08 4.67 20.23
CA GLY A 222 9.82 4.80 21.67
C GLY A 222 8.34 4.53 22.04
N ALA A 223 7.62 5.52 22.60
CA ALA A 223 6.20 5.41 22.95
C ALA A 223 5.20 5.71 21.80
N ARG A 224 5.66 6.22 20.65
CA ARG A 224 4.83 6.47 19.45
C ARG A 224 5.56 5.97 18.21
N SER A 225 5.00 4.97 17.56
CA SER A 225 5.53 4.45 16.29
C SER A 225 5.77 5.58 15.28
N PRO A 226 6.87 5.58 14.50
CA PRO A 226 7.08 6.51 13.40
C PRO A 226 5.88 6.55 12.45
N GLU A 227 5.63 7.70 11.83
CA GLU A 227 4.53 7.88 10.86
C GLU A 227 4.64 6.88 9.70
N PHE A 228 5.86 6.62 9.22
CA PHE A 228 6.10 5.56 8.24
C PHE A 228 5.52 4.21 8.68
N LEU A 229 5.75 3.77 9.93
CA LEU A 229 5.24 2.49 10.42
C LEU A 229 3.73 2.50 10.69
N ALA A 230 3.08 3.67 10.72
CA ALA A 230 1.63 3.77 10.80
C ALA A 230 0.98 3.43 9.44
N THR A 231 1.59 3.86 8.32
CA THR A 231 1.13 3.53 6.96
C THR A 231 1.74 2.22 6.43
N HIS A 232 2.87 1.78 6.99
CA HIS A 232 3.64 0.59 6.60
C HIS A 232 3.81 -0.39 7.78
N PRO A 233 2.79 -1.21 8.11
CA PRO A 233 2.79 -2.02 9.33
C PRO A 233 3.71 -3.27 9.26
N ALA A 234 3.80 -3.98 10.40
CA ALA A 234 4.40 -5.32 10.58
C ALA A 234 5.94 -5.46 10.38
N PRO A 235 6.77 -4.61 11.02
CA PRO A 235 8.21 -4.60 10.78
C PRO A 235 8.95 -5.92 11.08
N ALA A 236 8.62 -6.63 12.17
CA ALA A 236 9.32 -7.88 12.53
C ALA A 236 9.15 -9.01 11.50
N ALA A 237 7.94 -9.19 10.94
CA ALA A 237 7.70 -10.22 9.92
C ALA A 237 8.42 -9.90 8.60
N ARG A 238 8.51 -8.60 8.29
CA ARG A 238 9.19 -8.05 7.12
C ARG A 238 10.70 -8.22 7.20
N ILE A 239 11.31 -7.96 8.37
CA ILE A 239 12.75 -8.22 8.59
C ILE A 239 13.09 -9.69 8.31
N GLY A 240 12.34 -10.64 8.86
CA GLY A 240 12.60 -12.06 8.61
C GLY A 240 12.39 -12.48 7.14
N ALA A 241 11.54 -11.77 6.38
CA ALA A 241 11.39 -11.99 4.94
C ALA A 241 12.58 -11.44 4.16
N MET A 242 13.04 -10.22 4.48
CA MET A 242 14.23 -9.62 3.88
C MET A 242 15.49 -10.46 4.14
N GLU A 243 15.66 -11.02 5.34
CA GLU A 243 16.77 -11.93 5.66
C GLU A 243 16.80 -13.16 4.76
N ARG A 244 15.63 -13.78 4.54
CA ARG A 244 15.51 -14.93 3.63
C ARG A 244 15.77 -14.54 2.19
N LEU A 245 15.27 -13.39 1.75
CA LEU A 245 15.52 -12.87 0.39
C LEU A 245 17.01 -12.63 0.15
N LEU A 246 17.69 -11.92 1.05
CA LEU A 246 19.12 -11.61 0.92
C LEU A 246 19.99 -12.87 0.87
N ALA A 247 19.59 -13.96 1.51
CA ALA A 247 20.29 -15.24 1.41
C ALA A 247 20.22 -15.89 0.00
N THR A 248 19.32 -15.41 -0.86
CA THR A 248 19.14 -15.89 -2.24
C THR A 248 19.75 -14.97 -3.29
N LEU A 249 20.09 -13.73 -2.93
CA LEU A 249 20.67 -12.76 -3.85
C LEU A 249 22.19 -12.98 -3.99
N PRO A 250 22.77 -12.73 -5.18
CA PRO A 250 24.21 -12.77 -5.35
C PRO A 250 24.89 -11.72 -4.45
N ALA A 251 26.06 -12.09 -3.91
CA ALA A 251 26.90 -11.23 -3.07
C ALA A 251 27.54 -10.10 -3.87
#